data_AF-K1WX22-F1
#
_entry.id   AF-K1WX22-F1
#
_cell.length_a   1.000
_cell.length_b   1.000
_cell.length_c   1.000
_cell.angle_alpha   90.00
_cell.angle_beta   90.00
_cell.angle_gamma   90.00
#
_symmetry.space_group_name_H-M   'P 1'
#
loop_
_entity.id
_entity.type
_entity.pdbx_description
1 polymer ?
#
loop_
_entity_poly.entity_id
_entity_poly.type
_entity_poly.pdbx_seq_one_letter_code
_entity_poly.pdbx_strand_id
1 'polypeptide(L)'
;MAEGEFGSINPQILGDIVISVETASRDASAGQLDLMDEIEFLLIHGLLHLLGYDHEEAAAKKAAEMKARERELFFFLRHCHLD
;
A
#
# COMPACT_ATOMS: atom_id res chain seq x y z
N MET A 1 1.24 -8.27 -9.03
CA MET A 1 2.50 -8.72 -9.67
C MET A 1 2.86 -10.08 -9.09
N ALA A 2 2.97 -11.13 -9.91
CA ALA A 2 3.47 -12.41 -9.46
C ALA A 2 4.92 -12.54 -9.94
N GLU A 3 5.87 -12.34 -9.03
CA GLU A 3 7.30 -12.42 -9.34
C GLU A 3 7.90 -13.70 -8.74
N GLY A 4 8.95 -14.21 -9.38
CA GLY A 4 9.68 -15.41 -8.94
C GLY A 4 9.26 -16.71 -9.63
N GLU A 5 10.13 -17.72 -9.50
CA GLU A 5 9.79 -19.11 -9.84
C GLU A 5 8.54 -19.48 -9.01
N PHE A 6 7.47 -19.97 -9.65
CA PHE A 6 6.18 -20.35 -9.05
C PHE A 6 5.05 -19.31 -8.93
N GLY A 7 5.20 -18.10 -9.50
CA GLY A 7 4.13 -17.09 -9.49
C GLY A 7 2.77 -17.52 -10.09
N SER A 8 2.73 -18.63 -10.83
CA SER A 8 1.53 -19.20 -11.46
C SER A 8 0.95 -20.42 -10.75
N ILE A 9 1.57 -20.93 -9.67
CA ILE A 9 1.08 -22.13 -8.96
C ILE A 9 -0.29 -21.88 -8.32
N ASN A 10 -0.57 -20.64 -7.91
CA ASN A 10 -1.86 -20.29 -7.34
C ASN A 10 -2.37 -18.94 -7.86
N PRO A 11 -3.08 -18.92 -9.00
CA PRO A 11 -3.51 -17.68 -9.67
C PRO A 11 -4.54 -16.86 -8.87
N GLN A 12 -5.07 -17.40 -7.76
CA GLN A 12 -5.98 -16.69 -6.86
C GLN A 12 -5.24 -15.95 -5.73
N ILE A 13 -3.94 -16.20 -5.53
CA ILE A 13 -3.14 -15.49 -4.53
C ILE A 13 -2.58 -14.22 -5.18
N LEU A 14 -2.88 -13.07 -4.58
CA LEU A 14 -2.40 -11.76 -5.06
C LEU A 14 -0.90 -11.57 -4.81
N GLY A 15 -0.39 -12.12 -3.70
CA GLY A 15 1.00 -12.02 -3.24
C GLY A 15 1.07 -11.79 -1.73
N ASP A 16 2.27 -11.48 -1.25
CA ASP A 16 2.55 -11.19 0.16
C ASP A 16 2.82 -9.69 0.35
N ILE A 17 2.46 -9.16 1.51
CA ILE A 17 2.82 -7.81 1.94
C ILE A 17 3.66 -7.96 3.21
N VAL A 18 4.89 -7.44 3.17
CA VAL A 18 5.82 -7.48 4.31
C VAL A 18 6.13 -6.05 4.73
N ILE A 19 5.82 -5.72 5.98
CA ILE A 19 6.02 -4.38 6.55
C ILE A 19 7.06 -4.46 7.66
N SER A 20 8.12 -3.66 7.53
CA SER A 20 9.10 -3.46 8.61
C SER A 20 8.54 -2.46 9.62
N VAL A 21 8.17 -2.94 10.81
CA VAL A 21 7.66 -2.08 11.89
C VAL A 21 8.70 -1.04 12.33
N GLU A 22 9.99 -1.39 12.32
CA GLU A 22 11.06 -0.46 12.64
C GLU A 22 11.11 0.70 11.64
N THR A 23 11.02 0.41 10.35
CA THR A 23 11.01 1.43 9.30
C THR A 23 9.74 2.27 9.37
N ALA A 24 8.56 1.64 9.50
CA ALA A 24 7.30 2.35 9.66
C ALA A 24 7.33 3.30 10.87
N SER A 25 7.93 2.91 12.00
CA SER A 25 8.06 3.78 13.17
C SER A 25 8.94 5.01 12.93
N ARG A 26 10.03 4.85 12.17
CA ARG A 26 10.88 5.99 11.76
C ARG A 26 10.13 6.93 10.83
N ASP A 27 9.41 6.38 9.86
CA ASP A 27 8.69 7.16 8.85
C ASP A 27 7.49 7.89 9.46
N ALA A 28 6.73 7.23 10.35
CA ALA A 28 5.66 7.84 11.13
C ALA A 28 6.17 9.04 11.96
N SER A 29 7.33 8.87 12.62
CA SER A 29 7.95 9.94 13.41
C SER A 29 8.38 11.12 12.54
N ALA A 30 8.92 10.86 11.34
CA ALA A 30 9.31 11.90 10.40
C ALA A 30 8.10 12.62 9.78
N GLY A 31 7.01 11.89 9.53
CA GLY A 31 5.75 12.36 8.96
C GLY A 31 4.79 12.99 9.98
N GLN A 32 5.09 12.93 11.28
CA GLN A 32 4.19 13.35 12.37
C GLN A 32 2.84 12.59 12.35
N LEU A 33 2.88 11.30 12.02
CA LEU A 33 1.75 10.38 12.01
C LEU A 33 1.86 9.39 13.18
N ASP A 34 0.75 8.75 13.53
CA ASP A 34 0.80 7.60 14.43
C ASP A 34 1.40 6.38 13.72
N LEU A 35 2.00 5.46 14.47
CA LEU A 35 2.55 4.22 13.89
C LEU A 35 1.47 3.42 13.16
N MET A 36 0.24 3.36 13.70
CA MET A 36 -0.84 2.63 13.04
C MET A 36 -1.28 3.29 11.75
N ASP A 37 -1.32 4.62 11.70
CA ASP A 37 -1.60 5.38 10.47
C ASP A 37 -0.57 5.02 9.38
N GLU A 38 0.72 4.95 9.73
CA GLU A 38 1.77 4.59 8.78
C GLU A 38 1.66 3.12 8.31
N ILE A 39 1.37 2.20 9.22
CA ILE A 39 1.18 0.78 8.87
C ILE A 39 -0.03 0.60 7.94
N GLU A 40 -1.14 1.27 8.22
CA GLU A 40 -2.34 1.25 7.38
C GLU A 40 -2.04 1.81 5.99
N PHE A 41 -1.32 2.92 5.91
CA PHE A 41 -0.89 3.50 4.64
C PHE A 41 0.00 2.53 3.85
N LEU A 42 1.01 1.93 4.48
CA LEU A 42 1.91 0.96 3.84
C LEU A 42 1.17 -0.31 3.39
N LEU A 43 0.16 -0.74 4.14
CA LEU A 43 -0.69 -1.87 3.76
C LEU A 43 -1.53 -1.55 2.51
N ILE A 44 -2.16 -0.38 2.46
CA ILE A 44 -2.91 0.09 1.29
C ILE A 44 -1.99 0.20 0.08
N HIS A 45 -0.81 0.80 0.26
CA HIS A 45 0.20 0.96 -0.76
C HIS A 45 0.64 -0.41 -1.34
N GLY A 46 1.00 -1.36 -0.47
CA GLY A 46 1.37 -2.72 -0.87
C GLY A 46 0.23 -3.46 -1.58
N LEU A 47 -1.00 -3.32 -1.10
CA LEU A 47 -2.18 -3.92 -1.74
C LEU A 47 -2.40 -3.36 -3.15
N LEU A 48 -2.30 -2.05 -3.34
CA LEU A 48 -2.43 -1.42 -4.65
C LEU A 48 -1.34 -1.93 -5.62
N HIS A 49 -0.11 -2.12 -5.15
CA HIS A 49 0.93 -2.76 -5.94
C HIS A 49 0.60 -4.20 -6.34
N LEU A 50 0.04 -5.01 -5.44
CA LEU A 50 -0.39 -6.36 -5.78
C LEU A 50 -1.49 -6.35 -6.86
N LEU A 51 -2.38 -5.37 -6.82
CA LEU A 51 -3.43 -5.12 -7.81
C LEU A 51 -2.94 -4.52 -9.15
N GLY A 52 -1.65 -4.20 -9.26
CA GLY A 52 -1.04 -3.71 -10.50
C GLY A 52 -1.07 -2.19 -10.66
N TYR A 53 -1.32 -1.43 -9.59
CA TYR A 53 -1.03 0.00 -9.57
C TYR A 53 0.49 0.20 -9.44
N ASP A 54 1.01 1.17 -10.20
CA ASP A 54 2.43 1.47 -10.19
C ASP A 54 2.67 2.98 -10.16
N HIS A 55 3.49 3.39 -9.20
CA HIS A 55 3.94 4.76 -8.98
C HIS A 55 5.31 5.06 -9.58
N GLU A 56 6.06 4.05 -10.03
CA GLU A 56 7.41 4.20 -10.63
C GLU A 56 7.37 4.37 -12.16
N GLU A 57 6.25 4.03 -12.80
CA GLU A 57 6.11 4.22 -14.24
C GLU A 57 6.17 5.71 -14.63
N ALA A 58 7.04 6.03 -15.59
CA ALA A 58 7.27 7.37 -16.16
C ALA A 58 6.01 8.08 -16.73
N ALA A 59 4.87 7.40 -16.77
CA ALA A 59 3.59 7.98 -17.13
C ALA A 59 2.94 8.64 -15.89
N ALA A 60 3.06 9.96 -15.77
CA ALA A 60 2.51 10.77 -14.67
C ALA A 60 1.03 10.48 -14.32
N LYS A 61 0.26 9.95 -15.28
CA LYS A 61 -1.14 9.54 -15.08
C LYS A 61 -1.29 8.34 -14.12
N LYS A 62 -0.47 7.30 -14.24
CA LYS A 62 -0.57 6.08 -13.40
C LYS A 62 -0.18 6.36 -11.95
N ALA A 63 0.89 7.12 -11.75
CA ALA A 63 1.27 7.59 -10.42
C ALA A 63 0.19 8.47 -9.78
N ALA A 64 -0.50 9.32 -10.56
CA ALA A 64 -1.60 10.13 -10.06
C ALA A 64 -2.84 9.28 -9.68
N GLU A 65 -3.15 8.24 -10.46
CA GLU A 65 -4.23 7.30 -10.17
C GLU A 65 -3.96 6.51 -8.89
N MET A 66 -2.74 5.99 -8.71
CA MET A 66 -2.35 5.30 -7.48
C MET A 66 -2.48 6.22 -6.26
N LYS A 67 -1.93 7.43 -6.33
CA LYS A 67 -2.05 8.42 -5.23
C LYS A 67 -3.49 8.79 -4.92
N ALA A 68 -4.37 8.82 -5.92
CA ALA A 68 -5.78 9.09 -5.70
C ALA A 68 -6.45 7.93 -4.94
N ARG A 69 -6.13 6.68 -5.31
CA ARG A 69 -6.63 5.48 -4.63
C ARG A 69 -6.11 5.31 -3.21
N GLU A 70 -4.82 5.60 -2.99
CA GLU A 70 -4.23 5.59 -1.65
C GLU A 70 -4.99 6.53 -0.71
N ARG A 71 -5.24 7.78 -1.15
CA ARG A 71 -5.98 8.76 -0.35
C ARG A 71 -7.44 8.36 -0.11
N GLU A 72 -8.11 7.84 -1.14
CA GLU A 72 -9.49 7.39 -1.04
C GLU A 72 -9.63 6.27 0.00
N LEU A 73 -8.79 5.23 -0.08
CA LEU A 73 -8.83 4.09 0.82
C LEU A 73 -8.40 4.45 2.24
N PHE A 74 -7.34 5.26 2.38
CA PHE A 74 -6.88 5.71 3.70
C PHE A 74 -7.94 6.53 4.42
N PHE A 75 -8.60 7.45 3.71
CA PHE A 75 -9.70 8.23 4.27
C PHE A 75 -10.89 7.35 4.62
N PHE A 76 -11.26 6.40 3.76
CA PHE A 76 -12.34 5.46 4.01
C PHE A 76 -12.08 4.64 5.29
N LEU A 77 -10.89 4.08 5.46
CA LEU A 77 -10.53 3.29 6.64
C LEU A 77 -10.65 4.12 7.93
N ARG A 78 -10.17 5.37 7.91
CA ARG A 78 -10.28 6.30 9.04
C ARG A 78 -11.71 6.74 9.36
N HIS A 79 -12.61 6.73 8.37
CA HIS A 79 -14.03 7.06 8.57
C HIS A 79 -14.87 5.85 8.97
N CYS A 80 -14.34 4.63 8.81
CA CYS A 80 -14.94 3.41 9.32
C CYS A 80 -14.67 3.17 10.82
N HIS A 81 -13.84 3.99 11.47
CA HIS A 81 -13.79 4.09 12.94
C HIS A 81 -14.99 4.88 13.51
N LEU A 82 -16.20 4.53 13.07
CA LEU A 82 -17.45 4.87 13.76
C LEU A 82 -17.82 3.68 14.66
N ASP A 83 -17.67 3.93 15.97
CA ASP A 83 -18.03 3.15 17.17
C ASP A 83 -17.26 1.83 17.43
#